data_AF-A0A067P9R8-F1
#
_entry.id   AF-A0A067P9R8-F1
#
_cell.length_a   1.000
_cell.length_b   1.000
_cell.length_c   1.000
_cell.angle_alpha   90.00
_cell.angle_beta   90.00
_cell.angle_gamma   90.00
#
_symmetry.space_group_name_H-M   'P 1'
#
loop_
_entity.id
_entity.type
_entity.pdbx_description
1 polymer ?
#
loop_
_entity_poly.entity_id
_entity_poly.type
_entity_poly.pdbx_seq_one_letter_code
_entity_poly.pdbx_strand_id
1 'polypeptide(L)' 'TEILNAQIETMLRAYIAQDRSSWSQWLGVLMHAYNSSVHSSTGYRPDYLLFGYEPR' A
#
# COMPACT_ATOMS: atom_id res chain seq x y z
N THR A 1 -5.38 12.00 3.37
CA THR A 1 -5.48 10.56 3.71
C THR A 1 -6.35 9.77 2.74
N GLU A 2 -7.14 10.40 1.87
CA GLU A 2 -8.10 9.71 0.98
C GLU A 2 -7.46 8.93 -0.19
N ILE A 3 -6.37 9.44 -0.78
CA ILE A 3 -5.69 8.79 -1.92
C ILE A 3 -5.06 7.45 -1.52
N LEU A 4 -4.44 7.40 -0.34
CA LEU A 4 -3.81 6.22 0.25
C LEU A 4 -4.84 5.10 0.45
N ASN A 5 -5.97 5.45 1.07
CA ASN A 5 -7.02 4.50 1.38
C ASN A 5 -7.64 3.93 0.10
N ALA A 6 -7.87 4.76 -0.93
CA ALA A 6 -8.40 4.31 -2.21
C ALA A 6 -7.46 3.32 -2.94
N GLN A 7 -6.14 3.54 -2.85
CA GLN A 7 -5.16 2.64 -3.45
C GLN A 7 -5.06 1.30 -2.70
N ILE A 8 -4.98 1.34 -1.37
CA ILE A 8 -4.98 0.12 -0.55
C ILE A 8 -6.28 -0.66 -0.76
N GLU A 9 -7.43 0.01 -0.86
CA GLU A 9 -8.71 -0.66 -1.13
C GLU A 9 -8.71 -1.34 -2.50
N THR A 10 -8.16 -0.69 -3.53
CA THR A 10 -8.04 -1.27 -4.88
C THR A 10 -7.15 -2.51 -4.87
N MET A 11 -6.00 -2.44 -4.19
CA MET A 11 -5.12 -3.59 -4.01
C MET A 11 -5.83 -4.71 -3.24
N LEU A 12 -6.46 -4.37 -2.10
CA LEU A 12 -7.13 -5.33 -1.23
C LEU A 12 -8.22 -6.11 -2.00
N ARG A 13 -9.03 -5.43 -2.81
CA ARG A 13 -10.06 -6.04 -3.66
C ARG A 13 -9.51 -7.13 -4.59
N ALA A 14 -8.28 -6.98 -5.09
CA ALA A 14 -7.64 -8.00 -5.93
C ALA A 14 -7.22 -9.24 -5.15
N TYR A 15 -6.75 -9.08 -3.91
CA TYR A 15 -6.27 -10.20 -3.06
C TYR A 15 -7.39 -10.93 -2.31
N ILE A 16 -8.46 -10.22 -1.92
CA ILE A 16 -9.60 -10.81 -1.18
C ILE A 16 -10.68 -11.38 -2.09
N ALA A 17 -10.46 -11.37 -3.42
CA ALA A 17 -11.44 -11.84 -4.39
C ALA A 17 -11.77 -13.34 -4.21
N GLN A 18 -10.79 -14.12 -3.77
CA GLN A 18 -10.91 -15.55 -3.49
C GLN A 18 -11.36 -15.82 -2.05
N ASP A 19 -10.80 -15.10 -1.07
CA ASP A 19 -11.18 -15.22 0.34
C ASP A 19 -11.31 -13.84 1.00
N ARG A 20 -12.55 -13.47 1.33
CA ARG A 20 -12.86 -12.18 1.97
C ARG A 20 -12.55 -12.16 3.46
N SER A 21 -12.35 -13.30 4.10
CA SER A 21 -12.09 -13.40 5.54
C SER A 21 -10.62 -13.09 5.88
N SER A 22 -9.71 -13.36 4.95
CA SER A 22 -8.28 -13.08 5.06
C SER A 22 -7.88 -11.61 4.89
N TRP A 23 -8.83 -10.67 4.73
CA TRP A 23 -8.53 -9.26 4.46
C TRP A 23 -7.58 -8.62 5.49
N SER A 24 -7.69 -8.97 6.77
CA SER A 24 -6.86 -8.46 7.85
C SER A 24 -5.41 -8.96 7.77
N GLN A 25 -5.21 -10.18 7.25
CA GLN A 25 -3.88 -10.76 7.01
C GLN A 25 -3.16 -10.01 5.87
N TRP A 26 -3.91 -9.63 4.84
CA TRP A 26 -3.37 -8.91 3.68
C TRP A 26 -3.16 -7.42 3.96
N LEU A 27 -3.90 -6.81 4.88
CA LEU A 27 -3.82 -5.37 5.13
C LEU A 27 -2.41 -4.90 5.52
N GLY A 28 -1.73 -5.62 6.43
CA GLY A 28 -0.38 -5.26 6.85
C GLY A 28 0.65 -5.39 5.72
N VAL A 29 0.53 -6.47 4.93
CA VAL A 29 1.39 -6.72 3.76
C VAL A 29 1.18 -5.65 2.70
N LEU A 30 -0.08 -5.31 2.40
CA LEU A 30 -0.43 -4.30 1.40
C LEU A 30 0.00 -2.89 1.82
N MET A 31 -0.13 -2.54 3.11
CA MET A 31 0.34 -1.26 3.62
C MET A 31 1.86 -1.15 3.52
N HIS A 32 2.59 -2.22 3.84
CA HIS A 32 4.05 -2.26 3.68
C HIS A 32 4.44 -2.19 2.20
N ALA A 33 3.81 -3.00 1.34
CA ALA A 33 4.03 -3.01 -0.11
C ALA A 33 3.77 -1.62 -0.72
N TYR A 34 2.67 -0.98 -0.34
CA TYR A 34 2.31 0.37 -0.77
C TYR A 34 3.37 1.39 -0.35
N ASN A 35 3.77 1.39 0.94
CA ASN A 35 4.79 2.29 1.44
C ASN A 35 6.13 2.06 0.71
N SER A 36 6.43 0.81 0.37
CA SER A 36 7.65 0.38 -0.33
C SER A 36 7.60 0.48 -1.86
N SER A 37 6.52 0.97 -2.45
CA SER A 37 6.38 1.03 -3.90
C SER A 37 6.59 2.45 -4.41
N VAL A 38 7.33 2.60 -5.50
CA VAL A 38 7.51 3.88 -6.18
C VAL A 38 6.20 4.24 -6.87
N HIS A 39 5.56 5.32 -6.44
CA HIS A 39 4.33 5.78 -7.07
C HIS A 39 4.63 6.49 -8.40
N SER A 40 4.01 6.09 -9.51
CA SER A 40 4.31 6.68 -10.82
C SER A 40 3.91 8.16 -10.91
N SER A 41 2.92 8.60 -10.12
CA SER A 41 2.49 10.01 -10.06
C SER A 41 3.52 10.93 -9.42
N THR A 42 4.33 10.42 -8.49
CA THR A 42 5.36 11.20 -7.78
C THR A 42 6.77 10.84 -8.22
N GLY A 43 6.98 9.69 -8.85
CA GLY A 43 8.32 9.17 -9.19
C GLY A 43 9.14 8.71 -7.97
N TYR A 44 8.57 8.82 -6.76
CA TYR A 44 9.22 8.51 -5.50
C TYR A 44 8.31 7.65 -4.61
N ARG A 45 8.94 6.88 -3.73
CA ARG A 45 8.23 6.08 -2.71
C ARG A 45 7.61 7.02 -1.66
N PRO A 46 6.40 6.75 -1.17
CA PRO A 46 5.78 7.54 -0.12
C PRO A 46 6.62 7.61 1.16
N ASP A 47 7.32 6.54 1.54
CA ASP A 47 8.22 6.52 2.69
C ASP A 47 9.39 7.50 2.54
N TYR A 48 9.96 7.57 1.34
CA TYR A 48 11.04 8.47 1.00
C TYR A 48 10.60 9.94 1.06
N LEU A 49 9.37 10.24 0.62
CA LEU A 49 8.81 11.59 0.71
C LEU A 49 8.49 12.00 2.16
N LEU A 50 8.14 11.04 3.03
CA LEU A 50 7.78 11.32 4.41
C LEU A 50 8.98 11.42 5.35
N PHE A 51 10.01 10.58 5.14
CA PHE A 51 11.15 10.44 6.05
C PHE A 51 12.48 10.91 5.44
N GLY A 52 12.58 11.05 4.12
CA GLY A 52 13.83 11.40 3.43
C GLY A 52 14.87 10.26 3.39
N TYR A 53 14.55 9.08 3.92
CA TYR A 53 15.36 7.87 3.88
C TYR A 53 14.48 6.63 3.82
N GLU A 54 15.01 5.54 3.26
CA GLU A 54 14.29 4.27 3.14
C GLU A 54 14.43 3.46 4.45
N PRO A 55 13.34 3.22 5.22
CA PRO A 55 13.39 2.31 6.35
C PRO A 55 13.50 0.86 5.83
N ARG A 56 14.59 0.19 6.19
CA ARG A 56 14.90 -1.21 5.85
C ARG A 56 14.13 -2.20 6.71
#